data_AF-A0A3B0TF79-F1
#
_entry.id   AF-A0A3B0TF79-F1
#
_cell.length_a   1.000
_cell.length_b   1.000
_cell.length_c   1.000
_cell.angle_alpha   90.00
_cell.angle_beta   90.00
_cell.angle_gamma   90.00
#
_symmetry.space_group_name_H-M   'P 1'
#
loop_
_entity.id
_entity.type
_entity.pdbx_description
1 polymer ?
#
loop_
_entity_poly.entity_id
_entity_poly.type
_entity_poly.pdbx_seq_one_letter_code
_entity_poly.pdbx_strand_id
1 'polypeptide(L)'
;MVVKVKWIFPLGVNASVSYGENIESLVGCFHARQYLPFARMKEVFNHVFNINISEAGVHCLLNRFAEKTPDVYQIINGYRPVA
;
A
#
# COMPACT_ATOMS: atom_id res chain seq x y z
N MET A 1 -12.43 -22.88 14.07
CA MET A 1 -10.98 -22.88 13.77
C MET A 1 -10.84 -22.65 12.26
N VAL A 2 -10.50 -21.44 11.82
CA VAL A 2 -10.34 -21.15 10.38
C VAL A 2 -8.92 -21.49 9.98
N VAL A 3 -8.75 -22.57 9.23
CA VAL A 3 -7.45 -23.00 8.70
C VAL A 3 -7.08 -22.04 7.56
N LYS A 4 -6.04 -21.22 7.76
CA LYS A 4 -5.43 -20.45 6.65
C LYS A 4 -4.72 -21.44 5.73
N VAL A 5 -5.34 -21.75 4.60
CA VAL A 5 -4.69 -22.48 3.50
C VAL A 5 -3.66 -21.55 2.85
N LYS A 6 -2.39 -21.95 2.87
CA LYS A 6 -1.32 -21.26 2.16
C LYS A 6 -1.33 -21.74 0.71
N TRP A 7 -1.84 -20.90 -0.20
CA TRP A 7 -1.84 -21.18 -1.64
C TRP A 7 -0.41 -21.17 -2.17
N ILE A 8 0.00 -22.30 -2.74
CA ILE A 8 1.29 -22.46 -3.42
C ILE A 8 1.07 -22.12 -4.89
N PHE A 9 1.83 -21.16 -5.43
CA PHE A 9 1.79 -20.82 -6.84
C PHE A 9 2.26 -22.00 -7.71
N PRO A 10 1.67 -22.22 -8.89
CA PRO A 10 2.08 -23.30 -9.78
C PRO A 10 3.52 -23.10 -10.27
N LEU A 11 4.20 -24.21 -10.57
CA LEU A 11 5.56 -24.23 -11.09
C LEU A 11 5.65 -23.38 -12.37
N GLY A 12 6.50 -22.36 -12.36
CA GLY A 12 6.68 -21.42 -13.47
C GLY A 12 5.96 -20.08 -13.32
N VAL A 13 5.11 -19.90 -12.30
CA VAL A 13 4.48 -18.61 -11.99
C VAL A 13 5.22 -17.96 -10.83
N ASN A 14 5.88 -16.82 -11.12
CA ASN A 14 6.45 -15.99 -10.08
C ASN A 14 5.32 -15.20 -9.40
N ALA A 15 5.19 -15.32 -8.08
CA ALA A 15 4.19 -14.55 -7.34
C ALA A 15 4.43 -13.06 -7.56
N SER A 16 3.37 -12.28 -7.79
CA SER A 16 3.48 -10.83 -7.82
C SER A 16 4.09 -10.34 -6.50
N VAL A 17 5.10 -9.47 -6.58
CA VAL A 17 5.74 -8.89 -5.40
C VAL A 17 4.66 -8.19 -4.56
N SER A 18 4.45 -8.68 -3.35
CA SER A 18 3.48 -8.12 -2.41
C SER A 18 4.23 -7.41 -1.29
N TYR A 19 4.04 -6.09 -1.20
CA TYR A 19 4.57 -5.29 -0.09
C TYR A 19 3.61 -5.33 1.09
N GLY A 20 4.16 -5.56 2.28
CA GLY A 20 3.41 -5.61 3.53
C GLY A 20 2.90 -4.26 4.01
N GLU A 21 2.12 -4.29 5.08
CA GLU A 21 1.43 -3.12 5.66
C GLU A 21 2.39 -2.00 6.09
N ASN A 22 3.58 -2.34 6.59
CA ASN A 22 4.60 -1.37 7.00
C ASN A 22 5.05 -0.49 5.82
N ILE A 23 5.27 -1.10 4.64
CA ILE A 23 5.71 -0.37 3.45
C ILE A 23 4.57 0.50 2.91
N GLU A 24 3.35 -0.02 2.93
CA GLU A 24 2.16 0.75 2.55
C GLU A 24 1.97 1.99 3.45
N SER A 25 2.14 1.83 4.77
CA SER A 25 2.06 2.95 5.72
C SER A 25 3.15 4.00 5.46
N LEU A 26 4.38 3.58 5.20
CA LEU A 26 5.47 4.49 4.84
C LEU A 26 5.18 5.24 3.54
N VAL A 27 4.68 4.56 2.51
CA VAL A 27 4.26 5.17 1.25
C VAL A 27 3.18 6.24 1.50
N GLY A 28 2.16 5.93 2.32
CA GLY A 28 1.13 6.89 2.70
C GLY A 28 1.69 8.11 3.44
N CYS A 29 2.61 7.91 4.39
CA CYS A 29 3.30 8.99 5.11
C CYS A 29 4.14 9.87 4.17
N PHE A 30 4.93 9.24 3.29
CA PHE A 30 5.78 9.94 2.33
C PHE A 30 4.98 10.77 1.35
N HIS A 31 3.86 10.24 0.86
CA HIS A 31 2.97 10.96 -0.04
C HIS A 31 2.21 12.09 0.67
N ALA A 32 1.48 11.79 1.75
CA ALA A 32 0.54 12.73 2.34
C ALA A 32 1.16 13.73 3.34
N ARG A 33 2.28 13.38 3.98
CA ARG A 33 2.93 14.25 4.99
C ARG A 33 4.24 14.84 4.52
N GLN A 34 5.02 14.10 3.74
CA GLN A 34 6.32 14.55 3.25
C GLN A 34 6.29 15.04 1.80
N TYR A 35 5.14 14.90 1.12
CA TYR A 35 4.92 15.35 -0.26
C TYR A 35 5.98 14.88 -1.26
N LEU A 36 6.50 13.66 -1.06
CA LEU A 36 7.52 13.11 -1.93
C LEU A 36 6.93 12.70 -3.29
N PRO A 37 7.51 13.14 -4.42
CA PRO A 37 7.10 12.68 -5.74
C PRO A 37 7.34 11.17 -5.92
N PHE A 38 6.56 10.52 -6.80
CA PHE A 38 6.67 9.08 -7.08
C PHE A 38 8.09 8.62 -7.41
N ALA A 39 8.78 9.33 -8.31
CA ALA A 39 10.16 9.02 -8.68
C ALA A 39 11.13 9.11 -7.49
N ARG A 40 10.93 10.07 -6.58
CA ARG A 40 11.75 10.21 -5.37
C ARG A 40 11.43 9.14 -4.34
N MET A 41 10.16 8.79 -4.14
CA MET A 41 9.79 7.65 -3.28
C MET A 41 10.43 6.36 -3.77
N LYS A 42 10.40 6.10 -5.08
CA LYS A 42 11.12 4.96 -5.69
C LYS A 42 12.60 4.98 -5.30
N GLU A 43 13.31 6.08 -5.48
CA GLU A 43 14.73 6.18 -5.12
C GLU A 43 14.99 5.96 -3.64
N VAL A 44 14.16 6.54 -2.76
CA VAL A 44 14.26 6.35 -1.31
C VAL A 44 14.10 4.87 -0.95
N PHE A 45 13.07 4.20 -1.46
CA PHE A 45 12.88 2.78 -1.19
C PHE A 45 14.01 1.91 -1.75
N ASN A 46 14.49 2.20 -2.96
CA ASN A 46 15.58 1.44 -3.58
C ASN A 46 16.93 1.68 -2.88
N HIS A 47 17.31 2.93 -2.62
CA HIS A 47 18.66 3.27 -2.16
C HIS A 47 18.80 3.31 -0.64
N VAL A 48 17.76 3.73 0.10
CA VAL A 48 17.82 3.87 1.56
C VAL A 48 17.32 2.60 2.26
N PHE A 49 16.21 2.04 1.77
CA PHE A 49 15.58 0.88 2.39
C PHE A 49 15.95 -0.45 1.72
N ASN A 50 16.68 -0.42 0.60
CA ASN A 50 17.03 -1.60 -0.22
C ASN A 50 15.80 -2.44 -0.64
N ILE A 51 14.70 -1.76 -0.93
CA ILE A 51 13.44 -2.34 -1.40
C ILE A 51 13.25 -1.95 -2.86
N ASN A 52 13.30 -2.96 -3.73
CA ASN A 52 13.05 -2.75 -5.15
C ASN A 52 11.56 -2.57 -5.40
N ILE A 53 11.14 -1.30 -5.50
CA ILE A 53 9.77 -0.91 -5.83
C ILE A 53 9.76 0.00 -7.05
N SER A 54 8.74 -0.16 -7.90
CA SER A 54 8.48 0.71 -9.05
C SER A 54 7.48 1.81 -8.68
N GLU A 55 7.41 2.86 -9.49
CA GLU A 55 6.41 3.93 -9.30
C GLU A 55 4.97 3.39 -9.39
N ALA A 56 4.73 2.41 -10.28
CA ALA A 56 3.46 1.69 -10.34
C ALA A 56 3.16 0.91 -9.06
N GLY A 57 4.18 0.31 -8.43
CA GLY A 57 4.06 -0.35 -7.13
C GLY A 57 3.66 0.63 -6.03
N VAL A 58 4.29 1.81 -5.99
CA VAL A 58 3.94 2.90 -5.07
C VAL A 58 2.49 3.35 -5.31
N HIS A 59 2.06 3.52 -6.56
CA HIS A 59 0.68 3.87 -6.91
C HIS A 59 -0.33 2.82 -6.43
N CYS A 60 -0.06 1.54 -6.66
CA CYS A 60 -0.92 0.45 -6.16
C CYS A 60 -1.04 0.47 -4.64
N LEU A 61 0.07 0.71 -3.92
CA LEU A 61 0.05 0.81 -2.46
C LEU A 61 -0.72 2.03 -1.97
N LEU A 62 -0.57 3.19 -2.62
CA LEU A 62 -1.35 4.38 -2.29
C LEU A 62 -2.84 4.17 -2.51
N ASN A 63 -3.23 3.53 -3.62
CA ASN A 63 -4.64 3.24 -3.89
C ASN A 63 -5.22 2.30 -2.82
N ARG A 64 -4.49 1.22 -2.48
CA ARG A 64 -4.89 0.29 -1.41
C ARG A 64 -4.97 0.99 -0.04
N PHE A 65 -4.09 1.95 0.22
CA PHE A 65 -4.14 2.75 1.44
C PHE A 65 -5.37 3.67 1.46
N ALA A 66 -5.67 4.34 0.33
CA ALA A 66 -6.82 5.22 0.20
C ALA A 66 -8.15 4.47 0.38
N GLU A 67 -8.26 3.24 -0.13
CA GLU A 67 -9.42 2.35 0.04
C GLU A 67 -9.75 2.05 1.51
N LYS A 68 -8.82 2.26 2.46
CA LYS A 68 -9.05 2.08 3.90
C LYS A 68 -9.57 3.34 4.60
N THR A 69 -9.61 4.47 3.91
CA THR A 69 -10.02 5.76 4.48
C THR A 69 -11.45 6.24 4.17
N PRO A 70 -12.32 5.56 3.39
CA PRO A 70 -13.61 6.12 3.01
C PRO A 70 -14.54 6.32 4.21
N ASP A 71 -14.53 5.40 5.18
CA ASP A 71 -15.36 5.52 6.40
C ASP A 71 -14.98 6.78 7.21
N VAL A 72 -13.67 7.03 7.34
CA VAL A 72 -13.15 8.21 8.03
C VAL A 72 -13.53 9.48 7.28
N TYR A 73 -13.38 9.47 5.95
CA TYR A 73 -13.76 10.60 5.11
C TYR A 73 -15.26 10.92 5.20
N GLN A 74 -16.11 9.90 5.21
CA GLN A 74 -17.56 10.04 5.37
C GLN A 74 -17.92 10.69 6.71
N ILE A 75 -17.27 10.26 7.81
CA ILE A 75 -17.46 10.86 9.14
C ILE A 75 -17.09 12.36 9.12
N ILE A 76 -15.93 12.71 8.53
CA ILE A 76 -15.46 14.09 8.44
C ILE A 76 -16.43 14.94 7.60
N ASN A 77 -16.97 14.37 6.52
CA ASN A 77 -17.93 15.04 5.63
C ASN A 77 -19.37 15.10 6.20
N GLY A 78 -19.57 14.69 7.46
CA GLY A 78 -20.88 14.76 8.15
C GLY A 78 -21.85 13.63 7.78
N TYR A 79 -21.40 12.60 7.06
CA TYR A 79 -22.20 11.43 6.76
C TYR A 79 -22.19 10.48 7.97
N ARG A 80 -23.37 10.23 8.56
CA ARG A 80 -23.53 9.26 9.65
C ARG A 80 -23.89 7.90 9.04
N PRO A 81 -23.04 6.86 9.15
CA PRO A 81 -23.43 5.52 8.73
C PRO A 81 -24.65 5.08 9.55
N VAL A 82 -25.74 4.70 8.87
CA VAL A 82 -26.89 4.05 9.50
C VAL A 82 -26.49 2.59 9.79
N ALA A 83 -26.60 2.22 11.06
CA ALA A 83 -26.24 0.89 11.59
C ALA A 83 -27.19 -0.21 11.12
#